data_AF-A0A7M5XCM9-F1
#
_entry.id   AF-A0A7M5XCM9-F1
#
_cell.length_a   1.000
_cell.length_b   1.000
_cell.length_c   1.000
_cell.angle_alpha   90.00
_cell.angle_beta   90.00
_cell.angle_gamma   90.00
#
_symmetry.space_group_name_H-M   'P 1'
#
loop_
_entity.id
_entity.type
_entity.pdbx_description
1 polymer ?
#
loop_
_entity_poly.entity_id
_entity_poly.type
_entity_poly.pdbx_seq_one_letter_code
_entity_poly.pdbx_strand_id
1 'polypeptide(L)'
;MSLKLFRPTNALQNFIASQCRLLSNSSALLAGGKSRVLRGQAEDATSYGPLTDLPDWTYVDERPVTLTKRQMKRQMRRVKIGADIAILLKEIDEQKVEHGKYGTLEEQHRDY
;
A
#
# COMPACT_ATOMS: atom_id res chain seq x y z
N MET A 1 6.84 1.68 56.49
CA MET A 1 5.38 1.63 56.20
C MET A 1 5.20 1.02 54.81
N SER A 2 4.61 -0.18 54.71
CA SER A 2 4.48 -0.92 53.45
C SER A 2 3.09 -0.69 52.85
N LEU A 3 3.02 -0.05 51.68
CA LEU A 3 1.78 0.15 50.94
C LEU A 3 1.49 -1.11 50.12
N LYS A 4 0.50 -1.90 50.56
CA LYS A 4 0.01 -3.04 49.80
C LYS A 4 -0.83 -2.54 48.63
N LEU A 5 -0.34 -2.72 47.40
CA LEU A 5 -1.11 -2.50 46.17
C LEU A 5 -2.28 -3.50 46.14
N PHE A 6 -3.49 -2.96 46.19
CA PHE A 6 -4.73 -3.71 45.99
C PHE A 6 -4.80 -4.19 44.54
N ARG A 7 -4.61 -5.49 44.30
CA ARG A 7 -4.85 -6.10 42.98
C ARG A 7 -6.33 -6.43 42.87
N PRO A 8 -7.10 -5.83 41.93
CA PRO A 8 -8.48 -6.22 41.74
C PRO A 8 -8.56 -7.67 41.26
N THR A 9 -9.50 -8.41 41.82
CA THR A 9 -9.75 -9.81 41.50
C THR A 9 -10.31 -9.96 40.07
N ASN A 10 -9.91 -11.03 39.39
CA ASN A 10 -10.19 -11.34 37.97
C ASN A 10 -11.68 -11.30 37.54
N ALA A 11 -12.62 -11.21 38.50
CA ALA A 11 -14.04 -11.13 38.24
C ALA A 11 -14.47 -9.82 37.54
N LEU A 12 -13.89 -8.68 37.93
CA LEU A 12 -14.20 -7.37 37.33
C LEU A 12 -13.61 -7.24 35.91
N GLN A 13 -12.46 -7.87 35.67
CA GLN A 13 -11.83 -7.88 34.34
C GLN A 13 -12.67 -8.66 33.32
N ASN A 14 -13.29 -9.76 33.74
CA ASN A 14 -14.16 -10.57 32.89
C ASN A 14 -15.54 -9.91 32.63
N PHE A 15 -16.01 -9.05 33.53
CA PHE A 15 -17.28 -8.32 33.37
C PHE A 15 -17.16 -7.16 32.37
N ILE A 16 -16.02 -6.47 32.34
CA ILE A 16 -15.74 -5.44 31.33
C ILE A 16 -15.52 -6.09 29.96
N ALA A 17 -14.81 -7.23 29.91
CA ALA A 17 -14.57 -7.95 28.66
C ALA A 17 -15.85 -8.57 28.05
N SER A 18 -16.87 -8.90 28.85
CA SER A 18 -18.13 -9.50 28.36
C SER A 18 -19.12 -8.48 27.78
N GLN A 19 -19.03 -7.20 28.17
CA GLN A 19 -19.83 -6.11 27.61
C GLN A 19 -19.25 -5.50 26.32
N CYS A 20 -17.95 -5.66 26.07
CA CYS A 20 -17.30 -5.19 24.84
C CYS A 20 -17.42 -6.20 23.69
N ARG A 21 -18.62 -6.72 23.43
CA ARG A 21 -18.95 -7.44 22.18
C ARG A 21 -19.79 -6.57 21.25
N LEU A 22 -19.25 -5.41 20.89
CA LEU A 22 -19.69 -4.67 19.71
C LEU A 22 -18.60 -4.82 18.64
N LEU A 23 -18.46 -6.03 18.12
CA LEU A 23 -17.79 -6.24 16.84
C LEU A 23 -18.76 -5.77 15.76
N SER A 24 -18.50 -4.59 15.19
CA SER A 24 -19.22 -4.13 14.00
C SER A 24 -18.88 -5.07 12.85
N ASN A 25 -19.78 -6.00 12.54
CA ASN A 25 -19.70 -6.89 11.37
C ASN A 25 -20.27 -6.23 10.10
N SER A 26 -20.51 -4.91 10.10
CA SER A 26 -20.69 -4.23 8.83
C SER A 26 -19.35 -4.31 8.11
N SER A 27 -19.32 -4.98 6.96
CA SER A 27 -18.38 -4.59 5.93
C SER A 27 -18.46 -3.06 5.87
N ALA A 28 -17.32 -2.38 5.96
CA ALA A 28 -17.28 -1.00 5.51
C ALA A 28 -17.67 -1.07 4.04
N LEU A 29 -18.98 -0.97 3.75
CA LEU A 29 -19.47 -0.81 2.40
C LEU A 29 -18.82 0.48 1.95
N LEU A 30 -17.75 0.36 1.17
CA LEU A 30 -17.13 1.45 0.46
C LEU A 30 -18.17 1.92 -0.55
N ALA A 31 -19.15 2.66 -0.05
CA ALA A 31 -20.22 3.21 -0.86
C ALA A 31 -19.55 4.09 -1.92
N GLY A 32 -19.83 3.78 -3.19
CA GLY A 32 -19.22 4.48 -4.31
C GLY A 32 -17.81 4.01 -4.71
N GLY A 33 -17.25 2.93 -4.15
CA GLY A 33 -15.95 2.37 -4.58
C GLY A 33 -15.92 2.07 -6.10
N LYS A 34 -16.94 1.39 -6.62
CA LYS A 34 -17.09 1.16 -8.08
C LYS A 34 -17.10 2.46 -8.89
N SER A 35 -17.81 3.47 -8.40
CA SER A 35 -17.90 4.78 -9.06
C SER A 35 -16.55 5.53 -9.05
N ARG A 36 -15.77 5.36 -7.98
CA ARG A 36 -14.40 5.90 -7.86
C ARG A 36 -13.46 5.23 -8.85
N VAL A 37 -13.50 3.90 -8.93
CA VAL A 37 -12.69 3.12 -9.89
C VAL A 37 -13.03 3.51 -11.34
N LEU A 38 -14.31 3.69 -11.66
CA LEU A 38 -14.73 4.20 -12.98
C LEU A 38 -14.18 5.59 -13.30
N ARG A 39 -13.90 6.42 -12.29
CA ARG A 39 -13.24 7.73 -12.45
C ARG A 39 -11.71 7.66 -12.39
N GLY A 40 -11.11 6.47 -12.35
CA GLY A 40 -9.66 6.30 -12.20
C GLY A 40 -9.12 6.68 -10.82
N GLN A 41 -9.97 6.64 -9.79
CA GLN A 41 -9.59 6.91 -8.40
C GLN A 41 -9.39 5.60 -7.62
N ALA A 42 -8.74 5.71 -6.46
CA ALA A 42 -8.67 4.62 -5.50
C ALA A 42 -10.08 4.18 -5.08
N GLU A 43 -10.28 2.86 -4.97
CA GLU A 43 -11.52 2.27 -4.46
C GLU A 43 -11.82 2.78 -3.04
N ASP A 44 -10.78 2.81 -2.19
CA ASP A 44 -10.80 3.46 -0.89
C ASP A 44 -10.45 4.95 -0.97
N ALA A 45 -10.87 5.72 0.03
CA ALA A 45 -10.45 7.12 0.17
C ALA A 45 -9.02 7.30 0.70
N THR A 46 -8.42 6.27 1.31
CA THR A 46 -7.17 6.37 2.11
C THR A 46 -5.96 5.66 1.49
N SER A 47 -6.16 4.98 0.36
CA SER A 47 -5.12 4.15 -0.28
C SER A 47 -4.08 5.00 -1.03
N TYR A 48 -4.54 5.89 -1.90
CA TYR A 48 -3.72 6.89 -2.57
C TYR A 48 -4.58 8.10 -2.96
N GLY A 49 -3.92 9.23 -3.24
CA GLY A 49 -4.59 10.45 -3.68
C GLY A 49 -4.38 11.61 -2.70
N PRO A 50 -4.99 12.77 -2.98
CA PRO A 50 -4.61 14.03 -2.35
C PRO A 50 -4.86 14.02 -0.84
N LEU A 51 -5.97 13.43 -0.39
CA LEU A 51 -6.29 13.30 1.04
C LEU A 51 -5.21 12.56 1.84
N THR A 52 -4.45 11.69 1.20
CA THR A 52 -3.50 10.78 1.87
C THR A 52 -2.05 11.18 1.65
N ASP A 53 -1.75 11.74 0.47
CA ASP A 53 -0.40 12.04 0.03
C ASP A 53 0.00 13.50 0.29
N LEU A 54 -0.94 14.44 0.36
CA LEU A 54 -0.64 15.82 0.74
C LEU A 54 -0.45 15.96 2.26
N PRO A 55 0.29 16.98 2.71
CA PRO A 55 0.37 17.31 4.12
C PRO A 55 -0.91 18.01 4.60
N ASP A 56 -1.34 17.68 5.83
CA ASP A 56 -2.53 18.28 6.46
C ASP A 56 -2.32 19.75 6.87
N TRP A 57 -1.07 20.20 6.99
CA TRP A 57 -0.70 21.56 7.41
C TRP A 57 0.63 21.98 6.75
N THR A 58 0.86 23.29 6.65
CA THR A 58 2.09 23.88 6.10
C THR A 58 2.59 25.01 6.99
N TYR A 59 3.89 25.32 6.93
CA TYR A 59 4.45 26.48 7.61
C TYR A 59 4.04 27.77 6.89
N VAL A 60 3.81 28.85 7.64
CA VAL A 60 3.55 30.18 7.06
C VAL A 60 4.76 30.68 6.27
N ASP A 61 5.97 30.35 6.72
CA ASP A 61 7.24 30.71 6.08
C ASP A 61 7.55 29.90 4.80
N GLU A 62 6.56 29.21 4.22
CA GLU A 62 6.66 28.39 3.00
C GLU A 62 7.70 27.26 3.04
N ARG A 63 8.23 26.94 4.23
CA ARG A 63 9.18 25.84 4.39
C ARG A 63 8.51 24.50 4.05
N PRO A 64 9.24 23.57 3.41
CA PRO A 64 8.69 22.27 3.09
C PRO A 64 8.30 21.52 4.36
N VAL A 65 7.13 20.89 4.33
CA VAL A 65 6.63 20.09 5.44
C VAL A 65 7.49 18.84 5.60
N THR A 66 7.88 18.56 6.84
CA THR A 66 8.59 17.32 7.16
C THR A 66 7.68 16.12 6.91
N LEU A 67 8.12 15.17 6.09
CA LEU A 67 7.33 13.98 5.76
C LEU A 67 7.11 13.09 6.99
N THR A 68 5.89 12.57 7.13
CA THR A 68 5.62 11.57 8.17
C THR A 68 6.27 10.23 7.81
N LYS A 69 6.61 9.42 8.83
CA LYS A 69 7.15 8.06 8.63
C LYS A 69 6.28 7.19 7.70
N ARG A 70 4.95 7.37 7.78
CA ARG A 70 4.00 6.63 6.92
C ARG A 70 4.07 7.09 5.46
N GLN A 71 4.15 8.40 5.21
CA GLN A 71 4.33 8.94 3.87
C GLN A 71 5.66 8.48 3.27
N MET A 72 6.76 8.55 4.03
CA MET A 72 8.07 8.05 3.59
C MET A 72 8.01 6.57 3.20
N LYS A 73 7.36 5.73 4.03
CA LYS A 73 7.19 4.30 3.73
C LYS A 73 6.38 4.06 2.45
N ARG A 74 5.33 4.85 2.20
CA ARG A 74 4.55 4.78 0.96
C ARG A 74 5.39 5.18 -0.26
N GLN A 75 6.14 6.27 -0.17
CA GLN A 75 7.02 6.72 -1.25
C GLN A 75 8.09 5.68 -1.58
N MET A 76 8.78 5.14 -0.57
CA MET A 76 9.78 4.08 -0.76
C MET A 76 9.19 2.83 -1.43
N ARG A 77 7.97 2.42 -1.06
CA ARG A 77 7.30 1.30 -1.73
C ARG A 77 7.01 1.60 -3.20
N ARG A 78 6.56 2.82 -3.53
CA ARG A 78 6.30 3.24 -4.92
C ARG A 78 7.59 3.21 -5.75
N VAL A 79 8.70 3.71 -5.18
CA VAL A 79 10.02 3.67 -5.82
C VAL A 79 10.46 2.23 -6.07
N LYS A 80 10.33 1.35 -5.07
CA LYS A 80 10.68 -0.07 -5.22
C LYS A 80 9.89 -0.74 -6.34
N ILE A 81 8.57 -0.57 -6.34
CA ILE A 81 7.70 -1.14 -7.38
C ILE A 81 8.09 -0.62 -8.76
N GLY A 82 8.38 0.68 -8.90
CA GLY A 82 8.82 1.27 -10.16
C GLY A 82 10.16 0.69 -10.65
N ALA A 83 11.11 0.48 -9.74
CA ALA A 83 12.39 -0.16 -10.05
C ALA A 83 12.19 -1.61 -10.51
N ASP A 84 11.36 -2.37 -9.80
CA ASP A 84 11.05 -3.76 -10.13
C ASP A 84 10.40 -3.86 -11.53
N ILE A 85 9.45 -2.97 -11.86
CA ILE A 85 8.82 -2.92 -13.18
C ILE A 85 9.85 -2.62 -14.28
N ALA A 86 10.75 -1.65 -14.05
CA ALA A 86 11.76 -1.28 -15.03
C ALA A 86 12.74 -2.43 -15.34
N ILE A 87 13.13 -3.19 -14.31
CA ILE A 87 13.96 -4.40 -14.47
C ILE A 87 13.21 -5.44 -15.30
N LEU A 88 11.97 -5.75 -14.95
CA LEU A 88 11.17 -6.75 -15.67
C LEU A 88 10.94 -6.38 -17.14
N LEU A 89 10.68 -5.11 -17.43
CA LEU A 89 10.52 -4.65 -18.83
C LEU A 89 11.81 -4.82 -19.62
N LYS A 90 12.95 -4.49 -19.02
CA LYS A 90 14.26 -4.69 -19.63
C LYS A 90 14.52 -6.16 -19.94
N GLU A 91 14.26 -7.05 -18.99
CA GLU A 91 14.42 -8.50 -19.19
C GLU A 91 13.55 -9.02 -20.34
N ILE A 92 12.30 -8.56 -20.43
CA ILE A 92 11.39 -8.92 -21.53
C ILE A 92 11.94 -8.45 -22.89
N ASP A 93 12.44 -7.22 -22.96
CA ASP A 93 12.97 -6.66 -24.20
C ASP A 93 14.24 -7.37 -24.66
N GLU A 94 15.12 -7.74 -23.72
CA GLU A 94 16.31 -8.56 -24.01
C GLU A 94 15.91 -9.94 -24.56
N GLN A 95 14.95 -10.62 -23.93
CA GLN A 95 14.47 -11.93 -24.38
C GLN A 95 13.79 -11.88 -25.75
N LYS A 96 13.03 -10.82 -26.06
CA LYS A 96 12.45 -10.64 -27.40
C LYS A 96 13.52 -10.51 -28.48
N VAL A 97 14.58 -9.76 -28.21
CA VAL A 97 15.71 -9.59 -29.14
C VAL A 97 16.42 -10.92 -29.38
N GLU A 98 16.66 -11.68 -28.31
CA GLU A 98 17.27 -13.01 -28.42
C GLU A 98 16.40 -13.96 -29.24
N HIS A 99 15.12 -14.09 -28.90
CA HIS A 99 14.20 -14.95 -29.65
C HIS A 99 14.08 -14.55 -31.13
N GLY A 100 14.05 -13.25 -31.42
CA GLY A 100 14.05 -12.74 -32.80
C GLY A 100 15.29 -13.17 -33.59
N LYS A 101 16.47 -13.21 -32.96
CA LYS A 101 17.70 -13.72 -33.59
C LYS A 101 17.60 -15.21 -33.91
N TYR A 102 17.12 -16.03 -32.97
CA TYR A 102 16.96 -17.47 -33.22
C TYR A 102 16.02 -17.76 -34.39
N GLY A 103 14.90 -17.03 -34.50
CA GLY A 103 14.00 -17.15 -35.65
C GLY A 103 14.71 -16.88 -36.99
N THR A 104 15.52 -15.81 -37.07
CA THR A 104 16.27 -15.51 -38.30
C THR A 104 17.35 -16.56 -38.62
N LEU A 105 17.98 -17.17 -37.61
CA LEU A 105 18.98 -18.22 -37.80
C LEU A 105 18.34 -19.51 -38.30
N GLU A 106 17.16 -19.87 -37.79
CA GLU A 106 16.40 -21.05 -38.25
C GLU A 106 15.91 -20.90 -39.69
N GLU A 107 15.48 -19.70 -40.08
CA GLU A 107 15.13 -19.39 -41.47
C GLU A 107 16.35 -19.55 -42.39
N GLN A 108 17.49 -18.99 -42.01
CA GLN A 108 18.74 -19.14 -42.76
C GLN A 108 19.18 -20.61 -42.89
N HIS A 109 19.05 -21.41 -41.83
CA HIS A 109 19.38 -22.84 -41.86
C HIS A 109 18.43 -23.67 -42.74
N ARG A 110 17.21 -23.20 -42.99
CA ARG A 110 16.22 -23.89 -43.83
C ARG A 110 16.47 -23.70 -45.33
N ASP A 111 17.14 -22.62 -45.70
CA ASP A 111 17.41 -22.24 -47.09
C ASP A 111 18.69 -22.90 -47.68
N TYR A 112 19.42 -23.71 -46.89
CA TYR A 112 20.56 -24.53 -47.31
C TYR A 112 20.18 -26.01 -47.44
#